data_AF-A0A7K0KG97-F1
#
_entry.id   AF-A0A7K0KG97-F1
#
_cell.length_a   1.000
_cell.length_b   1.000
_cell.length_c   1.000
_cell.angle_alpha   90.00
_cell.angle_beta   90.00
_cell.angle_gamma   90.00
#
_symmetry.space_group_name_H-M   'P 1'
#
loop_
_entity.id
_entity.type
_entity.pdbx_description
1 polymer ?
#
loop_
_entity_poly.entity_id
_entity_poly.type
_entity_poly.pdbx_seq_one_letter_code
_entity_poly.pdbx_strand_id
1 'polypeptide(L)' 'MANRFPFYHQLDSMDCGSTCLRIISKYYGLSHSANYFRELCKTSKDGVSLLDIGFERHPA' A
#
# COMPACT_ATOMS: atom_id res chain seq x y z
N MET A 1 4.44 -16.20 -20.04
CA MET A 1 3.46 -16.45 -18.96
C MET A 1 2.82 -15.12 -18.64
N ALA A 2 1.51 -14.95 -18.81
CA ALA A 2 0.85 -13.75 -18.32
C ALA A 2 1.08 -13.69 -16.80
N ASN A 3 1.92 -12.76 -16.35
CA ASN A 3 2.23 -12.60 -14.93
C ASN A 3 0.90 -12.18 -14.29
N ARG A 4 0.25 -13.11 -13.56
CA ARG A 4 -1.07 -12.85 -12.98
C ARG A 4 -0.95 -11.62 -12.08
N PHE A 5 -1.93 -10.74 -12.15
CA PHE A 5 -1.95 -9.58 -11.26
C PHE A 5 -1.90 -10.07 -9.81
N PRO A 6 -0.97 -9.57 -8.99
CA PRO A 6 -0.77 -10.08 -7.64
C PRO A 6 -2.02 -9.82 -6.80
N PHE A 7 -2.26 -10.70 -5.84
CA PHE A 7 -3.35 -10.58 -4.89
C PHE A 7 -2.78 -10.58 -3.48
N TYR A 8 -3.20 -9.59 -2.69
CA TYR A 8 -2.98 -9.55 -1.25
C TYR A 8 -4.31 -9.35 -0.55
N HIS A 9 -4.60 -10.17 0.44
CA HIS A 9 -5.73 -9.97 1.32
C HIS A 9 -5.42 -8.81 2.27
N GLN A 10 -6.38 -7.89 2.45
CA GLN A 10 -6.28 -6.83 3.45
C GLN A 10 -6.36 -7.48 4.84
N LEU A 11 -5.38 -7.20 5.70
CA LEU A 11 -5.31 -7.83 7.03
C LEU A 11 -6.19 -7.12 8.06
N ASP A 12 -6.44 -5.83 7.86
CA ASP A 12 -7.34 -5.00 8.65
C ASP A 12 -8.35 -4.30 7.72
N SER A 13 -9.54 -4.02 8.25
CA SER A 13 -10.56 -3.21 7.58
C SER A 13 -10.08 -1.83 7.12
N MET A 14 -9.10 -1.24 7.83
CA MET A 14 -8.53 0.08 7.55
C MET A 14 -7.32 0.04 6.60
N ASP A 15 -6.85 -1.14 6.21
CA ASP A 15 -5.68 -1.34 5.35
C ASP A 15 -6.01 -1.32 3.85
N CYS A 16 -7.22 -0.94 3.46
CA CYS A 16 -7.65 -1.02 2.06
C CYS A 16 -6.72 -0.23 1.11
N GLY A 17 -6.35 1.00 1.49
CA GLY A 17 -5.43 1.84 0.71
C GLY A 17 -4.01 1.28 0.63
N SER A 18 -3.43 0.89 1.78
CA SER A 18 -2.07 0.36 1.86
C SER A 18 -1.93 -1.01 1.17
N THR A 19 -2.97 -1.84 1.24
CA THR A 19 -3.03 -3.14 0.54
C THR A 19 -3.12 -2.94 -0.98
N CYS A 20 -3.94 -2.00 -1.46
CA CYS A 20 -4.01 -1.67 -2.88
C CYS A 20 -2.65 -1.22 -3.42
N LEU A 21 -1.95 -0.33 -2.70
CA LEU A 21 -0.60 0.09 -3.09
C LEU A 21 0.39 -1.06 -3.11
N ARG A 22 0.35 -1.95 -2.11
CA ARG A 22 1.19 -3.15 -2.08
C ARG A 22 0.97 -4.05 -3.29
N ILE A 23 -0.27 -4.24 -3.71
CA ILE A 23 -0.65 -5.01 -4.90
C ILE A 23 -0.05 -4.36 -6.15
N ILE A 24 -0.24 -3.05 -6.32
CA ILE A 24 0.29 -2.29 -7.46
C ILE A 24 1.82 -2.34 -7.49
N SER A 25 2.48 -2.05 -6.37
CA SER A 25 3.94 -2.11 -6.25
C SER A 25 4.48 -3.49 -6.63
N LYS A 26 3.83 -4.58 -6.15
CA LYS A 26 4.23 -5.95 -6.49
C LYS A 26 4.11 -6.24 -7.98
N TYR A 27 3.07 -5.71 -8.63
CA TYR A 27 2.89 -5.85 -10.07
C TYR A 27 4.04 -5.22 -10.86
N TYR A 28 4.54 -4.08 -10.39
CA TYR A 28 5.71 -3.38 -10.96
C TYR A 28 7.07 -3.89 -10.43
N GLY A 29 7.11 -5.01 -9.71
CA GLY A 29 8.36 -5.64 -9.25
C GLY A 29 8.91 -5.11 -7.92
N LEU A 30 8.21 -4.18 -7.26
CA LEU A 30 8.58 -3.65 -5.94
C LEU A 30 7.90 -4.45 -4.83
N SER A 31 8.69 -5.20 -4.06
CA SER A 31 8.16 -6.13 -3.06
C SER A 31 8.56 -5.71 -1.64
N HIS A 32 7.65 -5.04 -0.94
CA HIS A 32 7.82 -4.64 0.47
C HIS A 32 6.78 -5.31 1.39
N SER A 33 7.00 -5.20 2.71
CA SER A 33 6.11 -5.76 3.73
C SER A 33 4.80 -4.98 3.82
N ALA A 34 3.75 -5.58 4.42
CA ALA A 34 2.50 -4.86 4.69
C ALA A 34 2.73 -3.64 5.59
N ASN A 35 3.59 -3.77 6.61
CA ASN A 35 3.92 -2.68 7.54
C ASN A 35 4.58 -1.50 6.84
N TYR A 36 5.48 -1.74 5.89
CA TYR A 36 6.09 -0.68 5.08
C TYR A 36 5.01 0.17 4.38
N PHE A 37 4.00 -0.46 3.78
CA PHE A 37 2.90 0.27 3.14
C PHE A 37 1.98 0.96 4.15
N ARG A 38 1.75 0.39 5.34
CA ARG A 38 0.98 1.06 6.41
C ARG A 38 1.68 2.33 6.91
N GLU A 39 3.00 2.28 7.08
CA GLU A 39 3.81 3.43 7.46
C GLU A 39 3.86 4.48 6.33
N LEU A 40 4.10 4.04 5.09
CA LEU A 40 4.12 4.91 3.91
C LEU A 40 2.81 5.67 3.74
N CYS A 41 1.68 4.97 3.88
CA CYS A 41 0.33 5.55 3.75
C CYS A 41 -0.18 6.23 5.03
N LYS A 42 0.62 6.25 6.11
CA LYS A 42 0.21 6.73 7.44
C LYS A 42 -1.15 6.18 7.88
N THR A 43 -1.36 4.88 7.67
CA THR A 43 -2.65 4.24 7.93
C THR A 43 -3.08 4.47 9.39
N SER A 44 -4.20 5.16 9.54
CA SER A 44 -4.77 5.50 10.84
C SER A 44 -5.95 4.58 11.17
N LYS A 45 -6.59 4.82 12.32
CA LYS A 45 -7.82 4.11 12.69
C LYS A 45 -9.00 4.45 11.77
N ASP A 46 -8.92 5.56 11.04
CA ASP A 46 -9.91 6.01 10.06
C ASP A 46 -9.54 5.58 8.63
N GLY A 47 -8.46 4.81 8.47
CA GLY A 47 -7.92 4.38 7.18
C GLY A 47 -6.88 5.34 6.61
N VAL A 48 -6.88 5.45 5.28
CA VAL A 48 -5.91 6.20 4.47
C VAL A 48 -6.66 7.20 3.57
N SER A 49 -6.23 8.45 3.54
CA SER A 49 -6.77 9.44 2.60
C SER A 49 -5.98 9.45 1.28
N LEU A 50 -6.58 9.99 0.21
CA LEU A 50 -5.85 10.20 -1.05
C LEU A 50 -4.66 11.15 -0.89
N LEU A 51 -4.72 12.08 0.07
CA LEU A 51 -3.60 12.97 0.39
C LEU A 51 -2.42 12.17 0.92
N ASP A 52 -2.66 11.19 1.78
CA ASP A 52 -1.60 10.35 2.35
C ASP A 52 -0.91 9.47 1.30
N ILE A 53 -1.67 9.04 0.28
CA ILE A 53 -1.14 8.26 -0.86
C ILE A 53 -0.35 9.15 -1.82
N GLY A 54 -0.86 10.35 -2.12
CA GLY A 54 -0.27 11.26 -3.10
C GLY A 54 0.96 12.02 -2.58
N PHE A 55 1.08 12.21 -1.27
CA PHE A 55 2.20 12.93 -0.65
C PHE A 55 3.16 11.97 0.04
N GLU A 56 4.07 11.38 -0.75
CA GLU A 56 5.35 10.93 -0.22
C GLU A 56 6.15 12.18 0.17
N ARG A 57 6.12 12.55 1.45
CA ARG A 57 7.15 13.47 1.97
C ARG A 57 8.44 12.67 1.97
N HIS A 58 9.24 12.78 0.92
CA HIS A 58 10.67 12.58 1.04
C HIS A 58 11.13 13.42 2.24
N PRO A 59 11.70 12.83 3.30
CA PRO A 59 12.45 13.64 4.25
C PRO A 59 13.54 14.34 3.43
N ALA A 60 13.56 15.67 3.53
CA ALA A 60 14.71 16.45 3.09
C ALA A 60 15.98 15.95 3.80
#